data_AF-A0A4R2RXT0-F1
#
_entry.id   AF-A0A4R2RXT0-F1
#
_cell.length_a   1.000
_cell.length_b   1.000
_cell.length_c   1.000
_cell.angle_alpha   90.00
_cell.angle_beta   90.00
_cell.angle_gamma   90.00
#
_symmetry.space_group_name_H-M   'P 1'
#
loop_
_entity.id
_entity.type
_entity.pdbx_description
1 polymer ?
#
loop_
_entity_poly.entity_id
_entity_poly.type
_entity_poly.pdbx_seq_one_letter_code
_entity_poly.pdbx_strand_id
1 'polypeptide(L)'
;MKKSNMKRIIPTAVLSTAILLSPVQVFASEQYAGQKASITTAQKNAGMKSSDVVNKEVIKRDIAERLKNYVTEGIPEGDLRSKMRNQMDRLVNNWTPQYENTVNNISVDNVNIDSYKDDNLELGSLRNGGSTPQTLKIPGTTKKTTSSFTYSNQEGVKIGGGADAKVSVGVPFIGEGGATVKSSFEFSFTHTSSNTDTTETTVTYPEQTISCPAKTLCSMSIKTSQANFSGIMGVDQKLANFDKIADRKLFLRYPLNLHELYERTSSKIPLPAGVTLNDNDVIFKTGVPFNGVAGHLTAAEYTEVKLESMDGKKKVVMPLRLYQIPQKRAEVLKQKGF
;
A
#
# COMPACT_ATOMS: atom_id res chain seq x y z
N MET A 1 -5.94 -17.12 -44.43
CA MET A 1 -5.80 -16.88 -42.97
C MET A 1 -4.70 -15.85 -42.73
N LYS A 2 -5.04 -14.62 -42.31
CA LYS A 2 -4.06 -13.58 -41.97
C LYS A 2 -3.57 -13.81 -40.54
N LYS A 3 -2.27 -14.06 -40.36
CA LYS A 3 -1.62 -14.15 -39.05
C LYS A 3 -1.63 -12.77 -38.40
N SER A 4 -2.30 -12.67 -37.24
CA SER A 4 -2.28 -11.49 -36.38
C SER A 4 -0.94 -11.42 -35.65
N ASN A 5 -0.19 -10.34 -35.88
CA ASN A 5 1.05 -10.04 -35.16
C ASN A 5 0.71 -9.46 -33.78
N MET A 6 0.80 -10.28 -32.74
CA MET A 6 0.78 -9.79 -31.35
C MET A 6 2.07 -9.01 -31.07
N LYS A 7 1.96 -7.69 -30.93
CA LYS A 7 3.05 -6.84 -30.41
C LYS A 7 3.26 -7.19 -28.94
N ARG A 8 4.44 -7.72 -28.59
CA ARG A 8 4.90 -7.82 -27.20
C ARG A 8 5.12 -6.41 -26.66
N ILE A 9 4.33 -6.03 -25.66
CA ILE A 9 4.56 -4.81 -24.88
C ILE A 9 5.61 -5.17 -23.82
N ILE A 10 6.73 -4.48 -23.83
CA ILE A 10 7.80 -4.60 -22.84
C ILE A 10 7.42 -3.70 -21.67
N PRO A 11 7.34 -4.20 -20.41
CA PRO A 11 7.09 -3.34 -19.26
C PRO A 11 8.21 -2.30 -19.14
N THR A 12 7.83 -1.03 -19.09
CA THR A 12 8.77 0.08 -18.97
C THR A 12 9.07 0.23 -17.48
N ALA A 13 10.24 -0.24 -17.03
CA ALA A 13 10.67 -0.05 -15.65
C ALA A 13 10.92 1.44 -15.41
N VAL A 14 10.05 2.09 -14.63
CA VAL A 14 10.26 3.47 -14.19
C VAL A 14 11.31 3.47 -13.09
N LEU A 15 12.49 3.99 -13.39
CA LEU A 15 13.60 4.11 -12.44
C LEU A 15 13.34 5.29 -11.48
N SER A 16 12.56 5.06 -10.43
CA SER A 16 12.36 6.07 -9.39
C SER A 16 13.56 6.10 -8.44
N THR A 17 14.45 7.07 -8.62
CA THR A 17 15.58 7.27 -7.70
C THR A 17 15.09 7.96 -6.45
N ALA A 18 14.66 7.19 -5.45
CA ALA A 18 14.41 7.74 -4.12
C ALA A 18 15.76 8.02 -3.44
N ILE A 19 16.18 9.29 -3.43
CA ILE A 19 17.21 9.74 -2.50
C ILE A 19 16.51 9.77 -1.13
N LEU A 20 16.64 8.68 -0.36
CA LEU A 20 16.38 8.71 1.07
C LEU A 20 17.46 9.61 1.69
N LEU A 21 17.20 10.92 1.64
CA LEU A 21 17.83 11.86 2.57
C LEU A 21 17.48 11.30 3.94
N SER A 22 18.48 10.79 4.66
CA SER A 22 18.36 10.51 6.09
C SER A 22 17.61 11.69 6.70
N PRO A 23 16.54 11.47 7.48
CA PRO A 23 15.72 12.56 7.99
C PRO A 23 16.63 13.63 8.60
N VAL A 24 16.46 14.87 8.13
CA VAL A 24 17.01 16.04 8.82
C VAL A 24 16.49 15.92 10.25
N GLN A 25 17.41 15.85 11.20
CA GLN A 25 17.14 15.59 12.61
C GLN A 25 16.12 16.61 13.14
N VAL A 26 14.86 16.20 13.24
CA VAL A 26 13.91 16.89 14.12
C VAL A 26 14.04 16.22 15.46
N PHE A 27 14.69 16.93 16.38
CA PHE A 27 14.91 16.51 17.75
C PHE A 27 13.59 16.14 18.43
N ALA A 28 13.41 14.86 18.75
CA ALA A 28 12.60 14.45 19.89
C ALA A 28 13.59 14.01 20.98
N SER A 29 13.60 14.75 22.08
CA SER A 29 14.44 14.52 23.25
C SER A 29 14.17 13.15 23.88
N GLU A 30 15.28 12.45 24.14
CA GLU A 30 15.53 11.36 25.09
C GLU A 30 14.34 10.71 25.82
N GLN A 31 14.11 9.43 25.50
CA GLN A 31 13.99 8.39 26.53
C GLN A 31 14.60 7.09 26.01
N TYR A 32 15.80 6.75 26.51
CA TYR A 32 16.38 5.42 26.38
C TYR A 32 15.56 4.44 27.22
N ALA A 33 14.62 3.73 26.59
CA ALA A 33 14.01 2.55 27.18
C ALA A 33 14.58 1.32 26.47
N GLY A 34 15.49 0.62 27.14
CA GLY A 34 16.12 -0.64 26.69
C GLY A 34 15.17 -1.85 26.61
N GLN A 35 13.91 -1.64 26.25
CA GLN A 35 13.00 -2.71 25.87
C GLN A 35 12.97 -2.81 24.35
N LYS A 36 13.36 -3.97 23.82
CA LYS A 36 13.02 -4.38 22.45
C LYS A 36 11.50 -4.25 22.33
N ALA A 37 11.01 -3.21 21.66
CA ALA A 37 9.62 -3.16 21.28
C ALA A 37 9.35 -4.40 20.43
N SER A 38 8.60 -5.36 20.97
CA SER A 38 8.13 -6.48 20.16
C SER A 38 7.26 -5.88 19.06
N ILE A 39 7.65 -6.13 17.81
CA ILE A 39 6.99 -5.70 16.57
C ILE A 39 5.49 -6.09 16.55
N THR A 40 5.09 -7.00 17.43
CA THR A 40 3.73 -7.53 17.59
C THR A 40 2.66 -6.52 18.04
N THR A 41 3.01 -5.34 18.56
CA THR A 41 2.01 -4.44 19.20
C THR A 41 1.40 -3.38 18.27
N ALA A 42 1.60 -3.50 16.94
CA ALA A 42 1.24 -2.46 15.98
C ALA A 42 0.05 -2.78 15.05
N GLN A 43 -0.74 -3.81 15.33
CA GLN A 43 -1.82 -4.27 14.43
C GLN A 43 -3.13 -3.46 14.51
N LYS A 44 -3.09 -2.16 14.82
CA LYS A 44 -4.29 -1.31 14.81
C LYS A 44 -4.07 0.01 14.08
N ASN A 45 -3.73 -0.07 12.80
CA ASN A 45 -4.02 1.02 11.88
C ASN A 45 -4.95 0.47 10.78
N ALA A 46 -6.22 0.87 10.89
CA ALA A 46 -7.29 0.44 10.02
C ALA A 46 -7.05 0.98 8.60
N GLY A 47 -6.85 0.07 7.64
CA GLY A 47 -7.20 0.36 6.26
C GLY A 47 -8.68 0.75 6.17
N MET A 48 -9.10 1.34 5.03
CA MET A 48 -10.51 1.64 4.79
C MET A 48 -11.38 0.45 5.22
N LYS A 49 -12.34 0.68 6.11
CA LYS A 49 -13.25 -0.37 6.53
C LYS A 49 -14.06 -0.80 5.30
N SER A 50 -14.30 -2.10 5.13
CA SER A 50 -15.12 -2.58 4.02
C SER A 50 -16.55 -2.00 4.03
N SER A 51 -16.96 -1.34 5.12
CA SER A 51 -18.23 -0.61 5.25
C SER A 51 -18.33 0.63 4.36
N ASP A 52 -17.21 1.17 3.90
CA ASP A 52 -17.17 2.45 3.18
C ASP A 52 -17.10 2.27 1.66
N VAL A 53 -17.12 1.01 1.20
CA VAL A 53 -17.11 0.64 -0.22
C VAL A 53 -18.38 -0.12 -0.59
N VAL A 54 -18.87 0.13 -1.79
CA VAL A 54 -20.03 -0.56 -2.36
C VAL A 54 -19.58 -1.67 -3.29
N ASN A 55 -20.23 -2.83 -3.23
CA ASN A 55 -20.01 -3.93 -4.17
C ASN A 55 -21.06 -3.95 -5.28
N LYS A 56 -20.75 -4.64 -6.37
CA LYS A 56 -21.62 -4.76 -7.56
C LYS A 56 -23.04 -5.23 -7.24
N GLU A 57 -23.24 -6.17 -6.32
CA GLU A 57 -24.58 -6.69 -6.01
C GLU A 57 -25.44 -5.68 -5.25
N VAL A 58 -24.83 -4.86 -4.39
CA VAL A 58 -25.50 -3.74 -3.73
C VAL A 58 -25.90 -2.69 -4.76
N ILE A 59 -25.00 -2.35 -5.70
CA ILE A 59 -25.30 -1.40 -6.79
C ILE A 59 -26.46 -1.90 -7.65
N LYS A 60 -26.44 -3.18 -8.07
CA LYS A 60 -27.52 -3.77 -8.87
C LYS A 60 -28.85 -3.73 -8.12
N ARG A 61 -28.86 -4.09 -6.83
CA ARG A 61 -30.08 -4.06 -6.02
C ARG A 61 -30.65 -2.65 -5.88
N ASP A 62 -29.80 -1.67 -5.57
CA ASP A 62 -30.20 -0.27 -5.42
C ASP A 62 -30.74 0.31 -6.73
N ILE A 63 -30.05 0.10 -7.86
CA ILE A 63 -30.54 0.53 -9.18
C ILE A 63 -31.87 -0.14 -9.51
N ALA A 64 -32.03 -1.45 -9.25
CA ALA A 64 -33.28 -2.15 -9.49
C ALA A 64 -34.42 -1.58 -8.63
N GLU A 65 -34.18 -1.29 -7.35
CA GLU A 65 -35.16 -0.69 -6.46
C GLU A 65 -35.59 0.70 -6.92
N ARG A 66 -34.63 1.55 -7.31
CA ARG A 66 -34.90 2.89 -7.84
C ARG A 66 -35.68 2.83 -9.14
N LEU A 67 -35.29 1.97 -10.08
CA LEU A 67 -36.05 1.75 -11.32
C LEU A 67 -37.48 1.29 -11.03
N LYS A 68 -37.67 0.34 -10.11
CA LYS A 68 -39.01 -0.12 -9.69
C LYS A 68 -39.86 1.01 -9.12
N ASN A 69 -39.28 1.88 -8.30
CA ASN A 69 -39.99 3.04 -7.75
C ASN A 69 -40.37 4.02 -8.85
N TYR A 70 -39.42 4.35 -9.72
CA TYR A 70 -39.59 5.28 -10.83
C TYR A 70 -40.67 4.82 -11.83
N VAL A 71 -40.61 3.57 -12.31
CA VAL A 71 -41.56 3.08 -13.34
C VAL A 71 -42.95 2.79 -12.81
N THR A 72 -43.11 2.65 -11.49
CA THR A 72 -44.41 2.38 -10.86
C THR A 72 -45.00 3.58 -10.12
N GLU A 73 -44.37 4.75 -10.24
CA GLU A 73 -44.89 5.98 -9.68
C GLU A 73 -46.25 6.30 -10.31
N GLY A 74 -47.28 6.53 -9.48
CA GLY A 74 -48.65 6.77 -9.92
C GLY A 74 -49.42 5.53 -10.41
N ILE A 75 -48.84 4.32 -10.37
CA ILE A 75 -49.54 3.08 -10.73
C ILE A 75 -50.10 2.42 -9.47
N PRO A 76 -51.44 2.15 -9.41
CA PRO A 76 -52.05 1.42 -8.30
C PRO A 76 -51.45 0.03 -8.10
N GLU A 77 -51.51 -0.50 -6.88
CA GLU A 77 -51.12 -1.89 -6.62
C GLU A 77 -51.97 -2.87 -7.44
N GLY A 78 -51.33 -3.90 -8.00
CA GLY A 78 -51.98 -4.89 -8.87
C GLY A 78 -51.02 -5.65 -9.79
N ASP A 79 -51.60 -6.44 -10.69
CA ASP A 79 -50.87 -7.31 -11.63
C ASP A 79 -49.93 -6.52 -12.55
N LEU A 80 -50.37 -5.36 -13.07
CA LEU A 80 -49.55 -4.50 -13.91
C LEU A 80 -48.31 -3.98 -13.17
N ARG A 81 -48.48 -3.46 -11.95
CA ARG A 81 -47.38 -2.97 -11.10
C ARG A 81 -46.37 -4.08 -10.80
N SER A 82 -46.86 -5.26 -10.47
CA SER A 82 -46.03 -6.44 -10.17
C SER A 82 -45.24 -6.93 -11.39
N LYS A 83 -45.88 -6.98 -12.57
CA LYS A 83 -45.21 -7.32 -13.84
C LYS A 83 -44.09 -6.35 -14.17
N MET A 84 -44.32 -5.04 -14.03
CA MET A 84 -43.30 -4.02 -14.26
C MET A 84 -42.13 -4.14 -13.27
N ARG A 85 -42.41 -4.38 -11.98
CA ARG A 85 -41.36 -4.61 -10.97
C ARG A 85 -40.48 -5.80 -11.31
N ASN A 86 -41.09 -6.94 -11.63
CA ASN A 86 -40.38 -8.17 -11.99
C ASN A 86 -39.54 -8.01 -13.27
N GLN A 87 -40.01 -7.20 -14.22
CA GLN A 87 -39.23 -6.87 -15.42
C GLN A 87 -37.98 -6.05 -15.08
N MET A 88 -38.08 -5.04 -14.22
CA MET A 88 -36.91 -4.25 -13.79
C MET A 88 -35.87 -5.12 -13.11
N ASP A 89 -36.29 -6.02 -12.22
CA ASP A 89 -35.38 -6.97 -11.58
C ASP A 89 -34.67 -7.85 -12.61
N ARG A 90 -35.39 -8.38 -13.61
CA ARG A 90 -34.78 -9.17 -14.71
C ARG A 90 -33.80 -8.36 -15.54
N LEU A 91 -34.14 -7.11 -15.88
CA LEU A 91 -33.28 -6.25 -16.68
C LEU A 91 -31.96 -5.97 -15.97
N VAL A 92 -32.02 -5.57 -14.70
CA VAL A 92 -30.82 -5.28 -13.92
C VAL A 92 -30.03 -6.55 -13.62
N ASN A 93 -30.70 -7.67 -13.30
CA ASN A 93 -30.02 -8.94 -13.04
C ASN A 93 -29.22 -9.45 -14.25
N ASN A 94 -29.76 -9.28 -15.46
CA ASN A 94 -29.09 -9.68 -16.71
C ASN A 94 -28.05 -8.67 -17.20
N TRP A 95 -27.98 -7.50 -16.58
CA TRP A 95 -27.01 -6.47 -16.92
C TRP A 95 -25.74 -6.60 -16.06
N THR A 96 -24.62 -6.30 -16.71
CA THR A 96 -23.30 -6.25 -16.08
C THR A 96 -22.84 -4.79 -16.06
N PRO A 97 -22.80 -4.14 -14.88
CA PRO A 97 -22.22 -2.81 -14.71
C PRO A 97 -20.81 -2.72 -15.30
N GLN A 98 -20.52 -1.64 -16.01
CA GLN A 98 -19.19 -1.25 -16.46
C GLN A 98 -18.86 0.09 -15.83
N TYR A 99 -17.67 0.19 -15.25
CA TYR A 99 -17.25 1.35 -14.49
C TYR A 99 -16.10 2.10 -15.17
N GLU A 100 -16.13 3.41 -15.01
CA GLU A 100 -15.06 4.33 -15.40
C GLU A 100 -14.59 5.10 -14.16
N ASN A 101 -13.28 5.19 -13.97
CA ASN A 101 -12.72 5.96 -12.86
C ASN A 101 -12.97 7.46 -13.04
N THR A 102 -13.22 8.15 -11.92
CA THR A 102 -13.30 9.62 -11.90
C THR A 102 -11.98 10.29 -11.56
N VAL A 103 -11.05 9.55 -10.96
CA VAL A 103 -9.75 10.03 -10.50
C VAL A 103 -8.62 9.18 -11.07
N ASN A 104 -7.54 9.85 -11.46
CA ASN A 104 -6.32 9.22 -11.98
C ASN A 104 -5.26 8.98 -10.89
N ASN A 105 -5.37 9.67 -9.75
CA ASN A 105 -4.48 9.49 -8.60
C ASN A 105 -5.29 8.97 -7.42
N ILE A 106 -4.88 7.83 -6.87
CA ILE A 106 -5.54 7.20 -5.73
C ILE A 106 -4.53 7.14 -4.59
N SER A 107 -4.88 7.67 -3.41
CA SER A 107 -4.05 7.58 -2.21
C SER A 107 -4.57 6.51 -1.27
N VAL A 108 -3.69 5.65 -0.78
CA VAL A 108 -3.96 4.65 0.25
C VAL A 108 -3.11 4.99 1.46
N ASP A 109 -3.67 5.77 2.37
CA ASP A 109 -2.93 6.32 3.52
C ASP A 109 -2.79 5.32 4.67
N ASN A 110 -3.62 4.29 4.67
CA ASN A 110 -3.65 3.25 5.70
C ASN A 110 -3.71 1.87 5.03
N VAL A 111 -2.69 1.05 5.31
CA VAL A 111 -2.62 -0.35 4.92
C VAL A 111 -2.63 -1.23 6.16
N ASN A 112 -3.11 -2.47 6.02
CA ASN A 112 -2.88 -3.51 7.01
C ASN A 112 -1.45 -4.02 6.86
N ILE A 113 -0.72 -4.14 7.97
CA ILE A 113 0.59 -4.80 7.98
C ILE A 113 0.37 -6.26 8.36
N ASP A 114 0.60 -7.15 7.40
CA ASP A 114 0.40 -8.58 7.59
C ASP A 114 1.59 -9.21 8.32
N SER A 115 2.81 -8.77 8.00
CA SER A 115 4.05 -9.23 8.63
C SER A 115 5.23 -8.33 8.28
N TYR A 116 6.29 -8.44 9.07
CA TYR A 116 7.61 -7.91 8.74
C TYR A 116 8.58 -9.06 8.50
N LYS A 117 9.45 -8.91 7.51
CA LYS A 117 10.61 -9.76 7.28
C LYS A 117 11.86 -8.94 7.57
N ASP A 118 12.48 -9.24 8.70
CA ASP A 118 13.74 -8.64 9.09
C ASP A 118 14.91 -9.40 8.46
N ASP A 119 15.95 -8.66 8.08
CA ASP A 119 17.19 -9.19 7.55
C ASP A 119 18.38 -8.38 8.10
N ASN A 120 19.59 -8.95 8.01
CA ASN A 120 20.83 -8.32 8.42
C ASN A 120 21.80 -8.27 7.25
N LEU A 121 22.11 -7.07 6.78
CA LEU A 121 23.11 -6.84 5.77
C LEU A 121 24.46 -6.57 6.45
N GLU A 122 25.39 -7.53 6.43
CA GLU A 122 26.77 -7.28 6.84
C GLU A 122 27.48 -6.42 5.79
N LEU A 123 28.02 -5.27 6.22
CA LEU A 123 28.76 -4.35 5.36
C LEU A 123 30.26 -4.61 5.36
N GLY A 124 30.79 -5.19 6.44
CA GLY A 124 32.18 -5.58 6.53
C GLY A 124 32.57 -6.08 7.91
N SER A 125 33.69 -6.78 7.98
CA SER A 125 34.28 -7.29 9.21
C SER A 125 35.80 -7.26 9.22
N LEU A 126 36.37 -7.10 10.41
CA LEU A 126 37.80 -7.12 10.68
C LEU A 126 38.09 -8.04 11.85
N ARG A 127 38.98 -9.01 11.63
CA ARG A 127 39.53 -9.86 12.68
C ARG A 127 40.81 -9.23 13.23
N ASN A 128 40.72 -8.54 14.36
CA ASN A 128 41.87 -7.95 15.04
C ASN A 128 42.45 -8.93 16.07
N GLY A 129 43.39 -9.77 15.64
CA GLY A 129 44.13 -10.67 16.55
C GLY A 129 45.27 -10.01 17.32
N GLY A 130 45.57 -8.74 17.04
CA GLY A 130 46.68 -8.00 17.63
C GLY A 130 46.45 -7.58 19.08
N SER A 131 47.46 -6.96 19.68
CA SER A 131 47.42 -6.37 21.03
C SER A 131 46.96 -4.91 21.06
N THR A 132 46.84 -4.27 19.89
CA THR A 132 46.43 -2.87 19.76
C THR A 132 45.11 -2.75 18.96
N PRO A 133 44.32 -1.68 19.16
CA PRO A 133 43.16 -1.41 18.33
C PRO A 133 43.54 -1.24 16.86
N GLN A 134 42.72 -1.77 15.96
CA GLN A 134 42.86 -1.62 14.52
C GLN A 134 41.65 -0.88 13.94
N THR A 135 41.77 -0.35 12.74
CA THR A 135 40.70 0.41 12.09
C THR A 135 40.10 -0.42 10.96
N LEU A 136 38.79 -0.67 11.02
CA LEU A 136 38.01 -1.22 9.90
C LEU A 136 37.49 -0.05 9.07
N LYS A 137 37.88 -0.01 7.79
CA LYS A 137 37.33 0.88 6.78
C LYS A 137 36.32 0.12 5.96
N ILE A 138 35.11 0.64 5.88
CA ILE A 138 33.98 0.06 5.15
C ILE A 138 33.66 1.01 4.01
N PRO A 139 33.99 0.65 2.75
CA PRO A 139 33.71 1.54 1.62
C PRO A 139 32.21 1.75 1.47
N GLY A 140 31.83 2.92 0.94
CA GLY A 140 30.43 3.17 0.60
C GLY A 140 29.91 2.14 -0.40
N THR A 141 28.66 1.70 -0.23
CA THR A 141 28.04 0.68 -1.08
C THR A 141 26.58 1.01 -1.37
N THR A 142 26.08 0.53 -2.51
CA THR A 142 24.68 0.70 -2.90
C THR A 142 24.00 -0.65 -2.98
N LYS A 143 22.76 -0.74 -2.50
CA LYS A 143 21.92 -1.94 -2.64
C LYS A 143 20.62 -1.59 -3.32
N LYS A 144 20.27 -2.38 -4.33
CA LYS A 144 18.95 -2.34 -4.95
C LYS A 144 17.96 -3.10 -4.09
N THR A 145 16.78 -2.54 -3.93
CA THR A 145 15.69 -3.13 -3.17
C THR A 145 14.43 -3.05 -4.03
N THR A 146 13.66 -4.11 -4.07
CA THR A 146 12.47 -4.21 -4.91
C THR A 146 11.25 -4.20 -4.02
N SER A 147 10.38 -3.21 -4.23
CA SER A 147 9.02 -3.19 -3.67
C SER A 147 8.04 -3.65 -4.73
N SER A 148 6.99 -4.35 -4.33
CA SER A 148 5.93 -4.83 -5.20
C SER A 148 4.56 -4.45 -4.65
N PHE A 149 3.63 -4.20 -5.57
CA PHE A 149 2.23 -3.98 -5.27
C PHE A 149 1.42 -4.80 -6.24
N THR A 150 0.59 -5.69 -5.71
CA THR A 150 -0.31 -6.54 -6.47
C THR A 150 -1.73 -6.20 -6.08
N TYR A 151 -2.57 -5.97 -7.07
CA TYR A 151 -4.01 -5.86 -6.86
C TYR A 151 -4.71 -6.92 -7.68
N SER A 152 -5.92 -7.27 -7.24
CA SER A 152 -6.79 -8.15 -8.00
C SER A 152 -8.14 -7.49 -8.18
N ASN A 153 -8.54 -7.37 -9.44
CA ASN A 153 -9.79 -6.77 -9.82
C ASN A 153 -10.65 -7.85 -10.47
N GLN A 154 -11.60 -8.37 -9.72
CA GLN A 154 -12.53 -9.39 -10.20
C GLN A 154 -13.79 -8.79 -10.85
N GLU A 155 -14.02 -7.48 -10.70
CA GLU A 155 -15.31 -6.85 -11.03
C GLU A 155 -15.34 -6.13 -12.38
N GLY A 156 -14.31 -6.30 -13.23
CA GLY A 156 -14.26 -5.68 -14.56
C GLY A 156 -14.09 -4.16 -14.51
N VAL A 157 -13.63 -3.64 -13.36
CA VAL A 157 -13.34 -2.23 -13.15
C VAL A 157 -12.12 -1.85 -14.01
N LYS A 158 -12.24 -0.85 -14.88
CA LYS A 158 -11.07 -0.31 -15.58
C LYS A 158 -10.48 0.83 -14.75
N ILE A 159 -9.44 0.52 -13.99
CA ILE A 159 -8.62 1.55 -13.36
C ILE A 159 -7.74 2.18 -14.45
N GLY A 160 -7.91 3.47 -14.73
CA GLY A 160 -7.14 4.17 -15.78
C GLY A 160 -7.75 4.05 -17.18
N GLY A 161 -8.94 4.62 -17.38
CA GLY A 161 -9.61 4.72 -18.68
C GLY A 161 -8.94 5.68 -19.67
N GLY A 162 -7.64 5.50 -19.97
CA GLY A 162 -6.94 6.21 -21.05
C GLY A 162 -5.70 7.01 -20.64
N ALA A 163 -5.46 7.21 -19.34
CA ALA A 163 -4.24 7.81 -18.81
C ALA A 163 -3.71 6.92 -17.68
N ASP A 164 -2.39 6.82 -17.56
CA ASP A 164 -1.69 6.04 -16.54
C ASP A 164 -2.19 6.49 -15.15
N ALA A 165 -3.00 5.65 -14.51
CA ALA A 165 -3.44 5.93 -13.15
C ALA A 165 -2.31 5.60 -12.18
N LYS A 166 -2.12 6.45 -11.16
CA LYS A 166 -1.10 6.27 -10.12
C LYS A 166 -1.77 5.96 -8.79
N VAL A 167 -1.24 4.96 -8.08
CA VAL A 167 -1.61 4.70 -6.68
C VAL A 167 -0.42 5.03 -5.80
N SER A 168 -0.63 5.90 -4.83
CA SER A 168 0.33 6.20 -3.77
C SER A 168 -0.06 5.43 -2.52
N VAL A 169 0.85 4.60 -1.99
CA VAL A 169 0.61 3.78 -0.79
C VAL A 169 1.54 4.22 0.32
N GLY A 170 0.96 4.59 1.47
CA GLY A 170 1.71 4.89 2.69
C GLY A 170 1.83 3.65 3.58
N VAL A 171 3.05 3.14 3.75
CA VAL A 171 3.35 1.99 4.61
C VAL A 171 4.01 2.48 5.90
N PRO A 172 3.37 2.29 7.08
CA PRO A 172 3.98 2.61 8.35
C PRO A 172 5.00 1.54 8.78
N PHE A 173 6.13 2.01 9.27
CA PHE A 173 7.15 1.21 9.93
C PHE A 173 7.42 1.77 11.31
N ILE A 174 7.80 0.90 12.25
CA ILE A 174 8.05 1.31 13.62
C ILE A 174 9.55 1.30 13.90
N GLY A 175 10.04 2.51 14.18
CA GLY A 175 11.37 2.85 14.65
C GLY A 175 11.70 2.29 16.04
N GLU A 176 12.98 2.23 16.39
CA GLU A 176 13.42 1.97 17.76
C GLU A 176 12.89 3.11 18.67
N GLY A 177 12.27 2.75 19.79
CA GLY A 177 11.55 3.72 20.64
C GLY A 177 10.09 3.99 20.26
N GLY A 178 9.53 3.27 19.27
CA GLY A 178 8.11 3.33 18.94
C GLY A 178 7.69 4.43 17.98
N ALA A 179 8.65 5.21 17.46
CA ALA A 179 8.38 6.25 16.46
C ALA A 179 7.88 5.62 15.14
N THR A 180 6.78 6.12 14.58
CA THR A 180 6.28 5.61 13.29
C THR A 180 6.87 6.41 12.13
N VAL A 181 7.58 5.74 11.23
CA VAL A 181 8.07 6.29 9.95
C VAL A 181 7.16 5.81 8.84
N LYS A 182 6.54 6.74 8.11
CA LYS A 182 5.72 6.40 6.94
C LYS A 182 6.57 6.49 5.66
N SER A 183 6.59 5.42 4.89
CA SER A 183 7.20 5.41 3.56
C SER A 183 6.11 5.41 2.50
N SER A 184 6.21 6.30 1.52
CA SER A 184 5.26 6.40 0.41
C SER A 184 5.82 5.76 -0.85
N PHE A 185 5.02 4.93 -1.52
CA PHE A 185 5.38 4.24 -2.76
C PHE A 185 4.36 4.57 -3.84
N GLU A 186 4.83 4.83 -5.07
CA GLU A 186 3.97 5.08 -6.23
C GLU A 186 4.00 3.89 -7.19
N PHE A 187 2.82 3.42 -7.59
CA PHE A 187 2.62 2.33 -8.56
C PHE A 187 1.72 2.79 -9.71
N SER A 188 1.93 2.23 -10.91
CA SER A 188 1.22 2.58 -12.15
C SER A 188 0.23 1.49 -12.60
N PHE A 189 -0.89 1.92 -13.18
CA PHE A 189 -2.04 1.06 -13.50
C PHE A 189 -2.44 1.21 -14.96
N THR A 190 -2.45 0.11 -15.70
CA THR A 190 -2.76 0.10 -17.14
C THR A 190 -3.84 -0.91 -17.55
N HIS A 191 -4.30 -1.80 -16.65
CA HIS A 191 -5.13 -2.96 -17.01
C HIS A 191 -6.30 -3.26 -16.06
N THR A 192 -7.35 -3.87 -16.64
CA THR A 192 -8.61 -4.30 -16.00
C THR A 192 -8.50 -5.60 -15.18
N SER A 193 -7.34 -6.25 -15.19
CA SER A 193 -7.09 -7.53 -14.50
C SER A 193 -6.17 -7.36 -13.29
N SER A 194 -5.95 -8.44 -12.54
CA SER A 194 -4.86 -8.47 -11.55
C SER A 194 -3.54 -8.10 -12.23
N ASN A 195 -2.79 -7.20 -11.58
CA ASN A 195 -1.49 -6.76 -12.03
C ASN A 195 -0.57 -6.61 -10.82
N THR A 196 0.71 -6.90 -11.04
CA THR A 196 1.77 -6.68 -10.07
C THR A 196 2.70 -5.65 -10.65
N ASP A 197 2.77 -4.48 -10.01
CA ASP A 197 3.78 -3.48 -10.32
C ASP A 197 4.95 -3.61 -9.35
N THR A 198 6.16 -3.32 -9.83
CA THR A 198 7.39 -3.44 -9.07
C THR A 198 8.22 -2.18 -9.21
N THR A 199 8.65 -1.61 -8.10
CA THR A 199 9.53 -0.44 -8.06
C THR A 199 10.87 -0.84 -7.46
N GLU A 200 11.95 -0.59 -8.19
CA GLU A 200 13.31 -0.70 -7.65
C GLU A 200 13.72 0.62 -7.01
N THR A 201 14.19 0.58 -5.76
CA THR A 201 14.84 1.72 -5.12
C THR A 201 16.28 1.36 -4.79
N THR A 202 17.19 2.31 -5.01
CA THR A 202 18.61 2.14 -4.69
C THR A 202 18.92 2.85 -3.38
N VAL A 203 19.37 2.08 -2.39
CA VAL A 203 19.77 2.58 -1.08
C VAL A 203 21.28 2.69 -1.03
N THR A 204 21.78 3.87 -0.67
CA THR A 204 23.21 4.16 -0.59
C THR A 204 23.64 4.19 0.86
N TYR A 205 24.63 3.38 1.19
CA TYR A 205 25.30 3.37 2.48
C TYR A 205 26.62 4.12 2.37
N PRO A 206 26.83 5.21 3.14
CA PRO A 206 28.06 5.97 3.08
C PRO A 206 29.24 5.18 3.63
N GLU A 207 30.45 5.59 3.26
CA GLU A 207 31.68 5.04 3.84
C GLU A 207 31.67 5.20 5.36
N GLN A 208 32.13 4.18 6.07
CA GLN A 208 32.24 4.19 7.53
C GLN A 208 33.63 3.74 7.96
N THR A 209 34.11 4.33 9.05
CA THR A 209 35.36 3.95 9.70
C THR A 209 35.09 3.63 11.16
N ILE A 210 35.43 2.42 11.60
CA ILE A 210 35.24 1.98 12.99
C ILE A 210 36.54 1.48 13.60
N SER A 211 36.78 1.85 14.86
CA SER A 211 37.91 1.33 15.64
C SER A 211 37.52 0.00 16.27
N CYS A 212 38.26 -1.05 15.98
CA CYS A 212 38.04 -2.41 16.45
C CYS A 212 39.07 -2.77 17.55
N PRO A 213 38.62 -3.09 18.78
CA PRO A 213 39.51 -3.42 19.89
C PRO A 213 40.42 -4.61 19.60
N ALA A 214 41.55 -4.67 20.31
CA ALA A 214 42.45 -5.79 20.30
C ALA A 214 41.74 -7.10 20.65
N LYS A 215 42.16 -8.21 20.04
CA LYS A 215 41.61 -9.56 20.26
C LYS A 215 40.09 -9.67 20.05
N THR A 216 39.56 -8.98 19.05
CA THR A 216 38.14 -9.07 18.66
C THR A 216 37.94 -9.34 17.17
N LEU A 217 36.83 -10.00 16.85
CA LEU A 217 36.19 -9.93 15.54
C LEU A 217 35.14 -8.82 15.61
N CYS A 218 35.29 -7.84 14.73
CA CYS A 218 34.51 -6.62 14.69
C CYS A 218 33.77 -6.56 13.36
N SER A 219 32.45 -6.55 13.37
CA SER A 219 31.63 -6.49 12.16
C SER A 219 30.61 -5.36 12.24
N MET A 220 30.29 -4.78 11.10
CA MET A 220 29.20 -3.81 10.98
C MET A 220 28.11 -4.39 10.11
N SER A 221 26.89 -4.35 10.63
CA SER A 221 25.70 -4.82 9.92
C SER A 221 24.60 -3.77 9.98
N ILE A 222 23.72 -3.78 8.99
CA ILE A 222 22.53 -2.95 8.96
C ILE A 222 21.34 -3.88 9.08
N LYS A 223 20.48 -3.64 10.06
CA LYS A 223 19.17 -4.28 10.09
C LYS A 223 18.30 -3.65 9.03
N THR A 224 17.69 -4.49 8.22
CA THR A 224 16.72 -4.09 7.20
C THR A 224 15.42 -4.79 7.49
N SER A 225 14.30 -4.13 7.19
CA SER A 225 12.98 -4.73 7.33
C SER A 225 12.14 -4.45 6.10
N GLN A 226 11.43 -5.48 5.65
CA GLN A 226 10.44 -5.40 4.58
C GLN A 226 9.06 -5.71 5.17
N ALA A 227 8.06 -4.89 4.84
CA ALA A 227 6.69 -5.13 5.26
C ALA A 227 5.92 -5.84 4.16
N ASN A 228 5.26 -6.94 4.51
CA ASN A 228 4.14 -7.47 3.73
C ASN A 228 2.89 -6.75 4.20
N PHE A 229 2.15 -6.16 3.27
CA PHE A 229 0.98 -5.35 3.58
C PHE A 229 -0.18 -5.70 2.67
N SER A 230 -1.40 -5.43 3.13
CA SER A 230 -2.63 -5.66 2.39
C SER A 230 -3.69 -4.62 2.72
N GLY A 231 -4.77 -4.60 1.95
CA GLY A 231 -5.89 -3.73 2.25
C GLY A 231 -6.93 -3.71 1.14
N ILE A 232 -7.88 -2.77 1.30
CA ILE A 232 -8.89 -2.47 0.30
C ILE A 232 -8.69 -1.01 -0.09
N MET A 233 -8.41 -0.79 -1.37
CA MET A 233 -8.31 0.54 -1.97
C MET A 233 -9.69 0.98 -2.41
N GLY A 234 -10.17 2.12 -1.90
CA GLY A 234 -11.39 2.74 -2.39
C GLY A 234 -11.13 3.46 -3.71
N VAL A 235 -11.93 3.17 -4.73
CA VAL A 235 -11.85 3.83 -6.04
C VAL A 235 -13.19 4.48 -6.34
N ASP A 236 -13.17 5.78 -6.63
CA ASP A 236 -14.37 6.51 -7.03
C ASP A 236 -14.64 6.30 -8.53
N GLN A 237 -15.85 5.88 -8.85
CA GLN A 237 -16.21 5.44 -10.19
C GLN A 237 -17.58 5.94 -10.63
N LYS A 238 -17.72 6.14 -11.94
CA LYS A 238 -18.99 6.36 -12.63
C LYS A 238 -19.38 5.09 -13.37
N LEU A 239 -20.69 4.92 -13.53
CA LEU A 239 -21.24 3.84 -14.33
C LEU A 239 -21.28 4.26 -15.81
N ALA A 240 -20.55 3.56 -16.66
CA ALA A 240 -20.33 3.93 -18.06
C ALA A 240 -21.38 3.36 -19.04
N ASN A 241 -22.17 2.39 -18.60
CA ASN A 241 -23.07 1.63 -19.48
C ASN A 241 -24.52 1.53 -18.98
N PHE A 242 -24.97 2.56 -18.24
CA PHE A 242 -26.35 2.63 -17.76
C PHE A 242 -27.37 2.78 -18.90
N ASP A 243 -26.97 3.44 -19.98
CA ASP A 243 -27.69 3.55 -21.25
C ASP A 243 -28.20 2.18 -21.75
N LYS A 244 -27.43 1.10 -21.56
CA LYS A 244 -27.84 -0.26 -21.94
C LYS A 244 -29.06 -0.80 -21.19
N ILE A 245 -29.38 -0.24 -20.02
CA ILE A 245 -30.64 -0.49 -19.31
C ILE A 245 -31.71 0.49 -19.79
N ALA A 246 -31.37 1.78 -19.90
CA ALA A 246 -32.30 2.84 -20.23
C ALA A 246 -32.87 2.78 -21.67
N ASP A 247 -32.09 2.28 -22.63
CA ASP A 247 -32.45 2.21 -24.06
C ASP A 247 -33.49 1.14 -24.38
N ARG A 248 -33.94 0.35 -23.40
CA ARG A 248 -35.09 -0.54 -23.59
C ARG A 248 -36.39 0.26 -23.55
N LYS A 249 -36.64 1.00 -24.64
CA LYS A 249 -37.77 1.90 -24.95
C LYS A 249 -39.18 1.36 -24.68
N LEU A 250 -39.32 0.09 -24.32
CA LEU A 250 -40.63 -0.54 -24.12
C LEU A 250 -41.33 -0.08 -22.82
N PHE A 251 -40.62 0.51 -21.84
CA PHE A 251 -41.18 0.79 -20.51
C PHE A 251 -40.89 2.18 -19.93
N LEU A 252 -39.89 2.90 -20.45
CA LEU A 252 -39.52 4.23 -19.99
C LEU A 252 -40.11 5.27 -20.96
N ARG A 253 -41.02 6.13 -20.45
CA ARG A 253 -41.63 7.22 -21.25
C ARG A 253 -40.62 8.26 -21.74
N TYR A 254 -39.43 8.32 -21.13
CA TYR A 254 -38.40 9.31 -21.39
C TYR A 254 -37.00 8.67 -21.28
N PRO A 255 -35.98 9.21 -21.98
CA PRO A 255 -34.60 8.79 -21.78
C PRO A 255 -34.21 9.05 -20.32
N LEU A 256 -33.97 7.98 -19.58
CA LEU A 256 -33.60 8.05 -18.17
C LEU A 256 -32.08 8.01 -18.08
N ASN A 257 -31.46 9.08 -17.58
CA ASN A 257 -30.07 9.03 -17.20
C ASN A 257 -29.95 8.60 -15.71
N LEU A 258 -28.78 8.09 -15.34
CA LEU A 258 -28.56 7.54 -14.00
C LEU A 258 -28.70 8.60 -12.89
N HIS A 259 -28.19 9.81 -13.14
CA HIS A 259 -28.22 10.91 -12.18
C HIS A 259 -29.66 11.31 -11.85
N GLU A 260 -30.51 11.51 -12.85
CA GLU A 260 -31.92 11.82 -12.70
C GLU A 260 -32.68 10.72 -11.95
N LEU A 261 -32.37 9.45 -12.23
CA LEU A 261 -32.95 8.33 -11.47
C LEU A 261 -32.64 8.46 -9.98
N TYR A 262 -31.38 8.73 -9.63
CA TYR A 262 -30.95 8.88 -8.24
C TYR A 262 -31.54 10.15 -7.60
N GLU A 263 -31.50 11.29 -8.28
CA GLU A 263 -32.05 12.56 -7.80
C GLU A 263 -33.54 12.42 -7.42
N ARG A 264 -34.36 11.85 -8.31
CA ARG A 264 -35.81 11.69 -8.09
C ARG A 264 -36.17 10.69 -7.00
N THR A 265 -35.33 9.68 -6.77
CA THR A 265 -35.64 8.57 -5.86
C THR A 265 -34.98 8.68 -4.49
N SER A 266 -33.93 9.50 -4.33
CA SER A 266 -33.14 9.55 -3.10
C SER A 266 -33.87 10.10 -1.87
N SER A 267 -34.97 10.83 -2.06
CA SER A 267 -35.86 11.25 -0.97
C SER A 267 -36.67 10.09 -0.36
N LYS A 268 -36.84 8.99 -1.11
CA LYS A 268 -37.61 7.80 -0.71
C LYS A 268 -36.72 6.58 -0.44
N ILE A 269 -35.61 6.48 -1.16
CA ILE A 269 -34.66 5.36 -1.10
C ILE A 269 -33.29 5.94 -0.68
N PRO A 270 -32.84 5.71 0.57
CA PRO A 270 -31.54 6.19 1.03
C PRO A 270 -30.41 5.73 0.11
N LEU A 271 -29.39 6.58 -0.07
CA LEU A 271 -28.19 6.19 -0.80
C LEU A 271 -27.47 5.06 -0.06
N PRO A 272 -27.03 3.99 -0.75
CA PRO A 272 -26.17 3.00 -0.13
C PRO A 272 -24.85 3.62 0.34
N ALA A 273 -24.23 3.03 1.36
CA ALA A 273 -22.89 3.43 1.79
C ALA A 273 -21.90 3.34 0.62
N GLY A 274 -21.05 4.35 0.45
CA GLY A 274 -20.12 4.45 -0.67
C GLY A 274 -20.74 4.93 -1.99
N VAL A 275 -22.02 5.35 -1.99
CA VAL A 275 -22.64 6.01 -3.16
C VAL A 275 -22.87 7.48 -2.84
N THR A 276 -22.39 8.36 -3.72
CA THR A 276 -22.61 9.81 -3.61
C THR A 276 -23.21 10.35 -4.90
N LEU A 277 -24.01 11.42 -4.75
CA LEU A 277 -24.60 12.16 -5.85
C LEU A 277 -23.89 13.52 -5.92
N ASN A 278 -23.25 13.80 -7.05
CA ASN A 278 -22.69 15.11 -7.37
C ASN A 278 -23.61 15.83 -8.37
N ASP A 279 -23.27 17.05 -8.78
CA ASP A 279 -24.12 17.89 -9.64
C ASP A 279 -24.57 17.21 -10.94
N ASN A 280 -23.73 16.34 -11.53
CA ASN A 280 -24.00 15.70 -12.83
C ASN A 280 -23.86 14.16 -12.82
N ASP A 281 -23.36 13.56 -11.74
CA ASP A 281 -22.97 12.15 -11.74
C ASP A 281 -23.33 11.43 -10.46
N VAL A 282 -23.52 10.11 -10.59
CA VAL A 282 -23.57 9.18 -9.45
C VAL A 282 -22.21 8.52 -9.32
N ILE A 283 -21.58 8.71 -8.17
CA ILE A 283 -20.25 8.19 -7.87
C ILE A 283 -20.39 6.97 -6.96
N PHE A 284 -19.77 5.87 -7.37
CA PHE A 284 -19.69 4.62 -6.64
C PHE A 284 -18.25 4.44 -6.15
N LYS A 285 -18.06 4.42 -4.83
CA LYS A 285 -16.79 4.10 -4.21
C LYS A 285 -16.66 2.58 -4.09
N THR A 286 -15.98 1.96 -5.04
CA THR A 286 -15.77 0.50 -5.05
C THR A 286 -14.49 0.12 -4.33
N GLY A 287 -14.45 -1.10 -3.78
CA GLY A 287 -13.30 -1.61 -3.05
C GLY A 287 -12.47 -2.55 -3.91
N VAL A 288 -11.18 -2.24 -4.08
CA VAL A 288 -10.22 -3.08 -4.81
C VAL A 288 -9.24 -3.68 -3.81
N PRO A 289 -9.26 -5.00 -3.56
CA PRO A 289 -8.30 -5.62 -2.66
C PRO A 289 -6.90 -5.60 -3.27
N PHE A 290 -5.91 -5.35 -2.41
CA PHE A 290 -4.51 -5.36 -2.79
C PHE A 290 -3.65 -6.01 -1.71
N ASN A 291 -2.47 -6.45 -2.11
CA ASN A 291 -1.37 -6.84 -1.26
C ASN A 291 -0.05 -6.38 -1.87
N GLY A 292 1.00 -6.30 -1.06
CA GLY A 292 2.29 -5.86 -1.55
C GLY A 292 3.40 -6.16 -0.57
N VAL A 293 4.61 -5.97 -1.07
CA VAL A 293 5.83 -6.03 -0.28
C VAL A 293 6.52 -4.71 -0.48
N ALA A 294 6.71 -3.93 0.58
CA ALA A 294 7.38 -2.66 0.45
C ALA A 294 8.31 -2.42 1.62
N GLY A 295 9.27 -1.55 1.35
CA GLY A 295 10.24 -1.12 2.34
C GLY A 295 11.57 -1.81 2.22
N HIS A 296 12.54 -1.05 2.73
CA HIS A 296 13.88 -1.45 3.08
C HIS A 296 14.28 -0.45 4.14
N LEU A 297 13.74 -0.62 5.35
CA LEU A 297 14.02 0.38 6.38
C LEU A 297 15.49 0.30 6.76
N THR A 298 16.25 1.26 6.26
CA THR A 298 17.59 1.56 6.69
C THR A 298 17.51 2.91 7.40
N ALA A 299 16.85 2.97 8.56
CA ALA A 299 17.18 4.10 9.42
C ALA A 299 18.66 3.92 9.76
N ALA A 300 19.48 4.95 9.58
CA ALA A 300 20.90 4.92 9.96
C ALA A 300 21.10 4.48 11.42
N GLU A 301 20.06 4.66 12.24
CA GLU A 301 19.90 4.20 13.63
C GLU A 301 19.97 2.67 13.81
N TYR A 302 19.71 1.90 12.74
CA TYR A 302 19.76 0.44 12.72
C TYR A 302 21.08 -0.14 12.21
N THR A 303 22.10 0.71 12.05
CA THR A 303 23.45 0.23 11.83
C THR A 303 24.03 -0.21 13.16
N GLU A 304 24.47 -1.46 13.25
CA GLU A 304 25.00 -2.05 14.45
C GLU A 304 26.45 -2.46 14.24
N VAL A 305 27.25 -2.29 15.29
CA VAL A 305 28.59 -2.86 15.39
C VAL A 305 28.49 -4.07 16.33
N LYS A 306 28.85 -5.22 15.79
CA LYS A 306 29.00 -6.46 16.56
C LYS A 306 30.47 -6.68 16.86
N LEU A 307 30.76 -6.89 18.14
CA LEU A 307 32.06 -7.32 18.63
C LEU A 307 31.93 -8.73 19.20
N GLU A 308 32.85 -9.59 18.79
CA GLU A 308 32.98 -10.96 19.27
C GLU A 308 34.42 -11.16 19.73
N SER A 309 34.62 -11.70 20.93
CA SER A 309 35.97 -12.04 21.39
C SER A 309 36.56 -13.13 20.48
N MET A 310 37.88 -13.18 20.34
CA MET A 310 38.53 -14.15 19.44
C MET A 310 38.30 -15.63 19.84
N ASP A 311 37.89 -15.89 21.09
CA ASP A 311 37.47 -17.22 21.57
C ASP A 311 35.96 -17.49 21.37
N GLY A 312 35.21 -16.52 20.82
CA GLY A 312 33.78 -16.59 20.55
C GLY A 312 32.87 -16.48 21.79
N LYS A 313 33.45 -16.39 23.01
CA LYS A 313 32.70 -16.50 24.27
C LYS A 313 31.94 -15.23 24.64
N LYS A 314 32.42 -14.05 24.22
CA LYS A 314 31.83 -12.75 24.54
C LYS A 314 31.33 -12.11 23.27
N LYS A 315 30.10 -11.57 23.32
CA LYS A 315 29.45 -10.90 22.20
C LYS A 315 28.79 -9.62 22.69
N VAL A 316 29.01 -8.54 21.94
CA VAL A 316 28.38 -7.25 22.17
C VAL A 316 27.85 -6.76 20.84
N VAL A 317 26.61 -6.28 20.84
CA VAL A 317 26.00 -5.59 19.70
C VAL A 317 25.64 -4.20 20.19
N MET A 318 26.05 -3.18 19.44
CA MET A 318 25.80 -1.79 19.78
C MET A 318 25.35 -0.99 18.55
N PRO A 319 24.42 -0.04 18.69
CA PRO A 319 24.15 0.95 17.65
C PRO A 319 25.42 1.72 17.27
N LEU A 320 25.64 1.96 15.99
CA LEU A 320 26.83 2.65 15.46
C LEU A 320 27.04 4.01 16.14
N ARG A 321 25.97 4.77 16.35
CA ARG A 321 26.00 6.07 17.04
C ARG A 321 26.60 5.98 18.44
N LEU A 322 26.23 4.96 19.21
CA LEU A 322 26.78 4.73 20.54
C LEU A 322 28.23 4.21 20.47
N TYR A 323 28.52 3.38 19.47
CA TYR A 323 29.85 2.81 19.26
C TYR A 323 30.90 3.86 18.91
N GLN A 324 30.50 4.90 18.18
CA GLN A 324 31.35 6.03 17.80
C GLN A 324 31.70 6.93 19.00
N ILE A 325 30.97 6.85 20.12
CA ILE A 325 31.26 7.59 21.36
C ILE A 325 32.23 6.76 22.22
N PRO A 326 33.53 7.13 22.35
CA PRO A 326 34.53 6.27 22.98
C PRO A 326 34.23 5.92 24.44
N GLN A 327 33.68 6.87 25.20
CA GLN A 327 33.32 6.69 26.61
C GLN A 327 32.20 5.65 26.76
N LYS A 328 31.14 5.75 25.94
CA LYS A 328 30.02 4.80 25.94
C LYS A 328 30.44 3.42 25.46
N ARG A 329 31.30 3.36 24.44
CA ARG A 329 31.92 2.10 24.01
C ARG A 329 32.71 1.44 25.13
N ALA A 330 33.60 2.18 25.81
CA ALA A 330 34.39 1.64 26.91
C ALA A 330 33.50 1.16 28.08
N GLU A 331 32.45 1.91 28.41
CA GLU A 331 31.47 1.56 29.43
C GLU A 331 30.78 0.21 29.12
N VAL A 332 30.22 0.07 27.92
CA VAL A 332 29.52 -1.15 27.48
C VAL A 332 30.47 -2.34 27.41
N LEU A 333 31.69 -2.14 26.87
CA LEU A 333 32.70 -3.20 26.79
C LEU A 333 33.11 -3.71 28.17
N LYS A 334 33.38 -2.80 29.11
CA LYS A 334 33.72 -3.15 30.49
C LYS A 334 32.59 -3.93 31.16
N GLN A 335 31.34 -3.49 31.01
CA GLN A 335 30.16 -4.21 31.55
C GLN A 335 30.01 -5.62 30.98
N LYS A 336 30.45 -5.84 29.74
CA LYS A 336 30.36 -7.12 29.03
C LYS A 336 31.64 -7.95 29.13
N GLY A 337 32.61 -7.47 29.91
CA GLY A 337 33.87 -8.15 30.21
C GLY A 337 34.85 -8.19 29.05
N PHE A 338 34.78 -7.26 28.09
CA PHE A 338 35.82 -7.06 27.09
C PHE A 338 37.00 -6.27 27.64
#